data_AF-K0K238-F1
#
_entry.id   AF-K0K238-F1
#
_cell.length_a   1.000
_cell.length_b   1.000
_cell.length_c   1.000
_cell.angle_alpha   90.00
_cell.angle_beta   90.00
_cell.angle_gamma   90.00
#
_symmetry.space_group_name_H-M   'P 1'
#
loop_
_entity.id
_entity.type
_entity.pdbx_description
1 polymer ?
#
loop_
_entity_poly.entity_id
_entity_poly.type
_entity_poly.pdbx_seq_one_letter_code
_entity_poly.pdbx_strand_id
1 'polypeptide(L)'
;MIGRTVRRRTLGTMKIPQPDPVYGTPPQYYPAMPYGMPPRRSWRGPLIPLIPLALFACLFFGGSYLVASEPDVEAEGGAGFAVVDGREALLVPYTRHGPRGMFQLMFQDMFQVRLAARDTGTGELRWDTQLSDGIVGNADVLAAGARYAYVAMDSGLVVLDLADGAKVAEGAGIEGLGSSYIAAPWAYRFDADNRRVVTMGGDGRVSTIALDTATATPADPATTAAWAGQLSESAAREVRTSTRPQAEYAGGQVELVARGDGGPGHTLVKRAPDGDRTAVGDAVFQQAGLVISGTALAGAGSEQALVVHNRGVNDPARQLSAVSLATGKVTATIPVDRSSFTAVVTSPQGVTAIGVGPVVAVLHPDGRLTAVPFGSADFFGNPS
;
A
#
# COMPACT_ATOMS: atom_id res chain seq x y z
N MET A 1 -21.93 -24.07 52.57
CA MET A 1 -23.38 -23.80 52.61
C MET A 1 -23.61 -22.36 52.17
N ILE A 2 -23.94 -22.13 50.89
CA ILE A 2 -24.27 -20.81 50.35
C ILE A 2 -25.49 -20.99 49.45
N GLY A 3 -26.61 -20.41 49.87
CA GLY A 3 -27.92 -20.57 49.25
C GLY A 3 -28.02 -19.81 47.92
N ARG A 4 -28.49 -20.52 46.88
CA ARG A 4 -28.86 -19.95 45.58
C ARG A 4 -30.31 -19.48 45.60
N THR A 5 -30.51 -18.17 45.52
CA THR A 5 -31.83 -17.55 45.37
C THR A 5 -32.22 -17.55 43.89
N VAL A 6 -33.21 -18.38 43.52
CA VAL A 6 -33.78 -18.46 42.18
C VAL A 6 -34.85 -17.37 42.02
N ARG A 7 -34.58 -16.33 41.23
CA ARG A 7 -35.61 -15.36 40.81
C ARG A 7 -36.38 -15.93 39.61
N ARG A 8 -37.66 -16.28 39.84
CA ARG A 8 -38.65 -16.53 38.79
C ARG A 8 -38.87 -15.24 37.99
N ARG A 9 -38.62 -15.30 36.68
CA ARG A 9 -38.99 -14.24 35.73
C ARG A 9 -40.38 -14.56 35.19
N THR A 10 -41.32 -13.66 35.47
CA THR A 10 -42.72 -13.72 35.04
C THR A 10 -42.79 -13.60 33.52
N LEU A 11 -43.43 -14.58 32.86
CA LEU A 11 -43.76 -14.53 31.44
C LEU A 11 -44.80 -13.42 31.22
N GLY A 12 -44.40 -12.38 30.50
CA GLY A 12 -45.32 -11.37 29.98
C GLY A 12 -46.17 -11.96 28.86
N THR A 13 -47.49 -11.90 29.05
CA THR A 13 -48.51 -12.28 28.08
C THR A 13 -48.35 -11.46 26.80
N MET A 14 -47.89 -12.12 25.74
CA MET A 14 -47.78 -11.54 24.40
C MET A 14 -49.19 -11.35 23.83
N LYS A 15 -49.60 -10.09 23.69
CA LYS A 15 -50.89 -9.71 23.11
C LYS A 15 -50.78 -9.90 21.59
N ILE A 16 -51.42 -10.95 21.08
CA ILE A 16 -51.52 -11.23 19.64
C ILE A 16 -52.29 -10.07 18.99
N PRO A 17 -51.74 -9.40 17.96
CA PRO A 17 -52.47 -8.38 17.21
C PRO A 17 -53.67 -9.03 16.50
N GLN A 18 -54.83 -8.41 16.66
CA GLN A 18 -56.04 -8.74 15.89
C GLN A 18 -55.76 -8.55 14.39
N PRO A 19 -56.13 -9.51 13.52
CA PRO A 19 -56.10 -9.31 12.09
C PRO A 19 -57.20 -8.33 11.67
N ASP A 20 -56.83 -7.24 11.02
CA ASP A 20 -57.78 -6.29 10.42
C ASP A 20 -58.63 -7.00 9.35
N PRO A 21 -59.97 -6.99 9.46
CA PRO A 21 -60.82 -7.62 8.48
C PRO A 21 -61.31 -6.56 7.48
N VAL A 22 -60.59 -6.30 6.40
CA VAL A 22 -61.20 -5.66 5.23
C VAL A 22 -60.55 -6.17 3.94
N TYR A 23 -61.04 -7.33 3.47
CA TYR A 23 -61.08 -7.57 2.02
C TYR A 23 -62.09 -6.57 1.44
N GLY A 24 -61.61 -5.40 1.05
CA GLY A 24 -62.35 -4.52 0.16
C GLY A 24 -62.52 -5.27 -1.16
N THR A 25 -63.77 -5.50 -1.57
CA THR A 25 -64.09 -5.97 -2.92
C THR A 25 -63.31 -5.13 -3.93
N PRO A 26 -62.54 -5.72 -4.86
CA PRO A 26 -61.84 -4.95 -5.87
C PRO A 26 -62.88 -4.11 -6.64
N PRO A 27 -62.60 -2.83 -6.88
CA PRO A 27 -63.50 -1.99 -7.67
C PRO A 27 -63.78 -2.68 -9.00
N GLN A 28 -65.06 -2.76 -9.37
CA GLN A 28 -65.45 -3.27 -10.68
C GLN A 28 -64.76 -2.41 -11.74
N TYR A 29 -63.82 -3.02 -12.46
CA TYR A 29 -63.20 -2.43 -13.62
C TYR A 29 -64.30 -2.19 -14.66
N TYR A 30 -64.74 -0.94 -14.79
CA TYR A 30 -65.36 -0.50 -16.02
C TYR A 30 -64.38 -0.80 -17.16
N PRO A 31 -64.82 -1.42 -18.27
CA PRO A 31 -63.96 -1.64 -19.41
C PRO A 31 -63.36 -0.29 -19.79
N ALA A 32 -62.04 -0.17 -19.61
CA ALA A 32 -61.31 1.01 -20.02
C ALA A 32 -61.63 1.22 -21.50
N MET A 33 -62.35 2.30 -21.81
CA MET A 33 -62.48 2.76 -23.19
C MET A 33 -61.08 2.78 -23.76
N PRO A 34 -60.84 2.26 -24.99
CA PRO A 34 -59.51 2.25 -25.58
C PRO A 34 -59.02 3.68 -25.49
N TYR A 35 -58.05 3.93 -24.60
CA TYR A 35 -57.39 5.21 -24.52
C TYR A 35 -56.83 5.40 -25.91
N GLY A 36 -57.47 6.26 -26.70
CA GLY A 36 -56.93 6.69 -27.98
C GLY A 36 -55.54 7.16 -27.64
N MET A 37 -54.54 6.36 -28.02
CA MET A 37 -53.16 6.70 -27.73
C MET A 37 -53.01 8.12 -28.27
N PRO A 38 -52.71 9.12 -27.42
CA PRO A 38 -52.49 10.47 -27.92
C PRO A 38 -51.49 10.32 -29.06
N PRO A 39 -51.76 10.92 -30.23
CA PRO A 39 -50.95 10.71 -31.41
C PRO A 39 -49.50 10.86 -30.99
N ARG A 40 -48.68 9.83 -31.25
CA ARG A 40 -47.24 9.86 -30.99
C ARG A 40 -46.70 11.07 -31.73
N ARG A 41 -46.64 12.20 -31.03
CA ARG A 41 -46.05 13.44 -31.50
C ARG A 41 -44.59 13.07 -31.63
N SER A 42 -44.21 12.64 -32.83
CA SER A 42 -42.87 12.22 -33.14
C SER A 42 -42.00 13.39 -32.72
N TRP A 43 -41.27 13.21 -31.62
CA TRP A 43 -40.41 14.22 -31.04
C TRP A 43 -39.17 14.30 -31.93
N ARG A 44 -39.39 14.66 -33.19
CA ARG A 44 -38.40 15.23 -34.11
C ARG A 44 -38.20 16.68 -33.67
N GLY A 45 -37.91 16.87 -32.38
CA GLY A 45 -37.32 18.10 -31.89
C GLY A 45 -35.95 18.26 -32.55
N PRO A 46 -35.47 19.50 -32.72
CA PRO A 46 -34.22 19.74 -33.43
C PRO A 46 -33.07 19.20 -32.55
N LEU A 47 -32.54 18.03 -32.87
CA LEU A 47 -31.29 17.51 -32.29
C LEU A 47 -30.07 18.30 -32.79
N ILE A 48 -30.22 19.03 -33.89
CA ILE A 48 -29.17 19.85 -34.52
C ILE A 48 -28.53 20.87 -33.56
N PRO A 49 -29.25 21.66 -32.73
CA PRO A 49 -28.63 22.56 -31.75
C PRO A 49 -27.84 21.86 -30.63
N LEU A 50 -28.03 20.55 -30.40
CA LEU A 50 -27.22 19.81 -29.42
C LEU A 50 -25.88 19.35 -30.01
N ILE A 51 -25.72 19.33 -31.33
CA ILE A 51 -24.48 18.87 -31.98
C ILE A 51 -23.27 19.71 -31.56
N PRO A 52 -23.30 21.06 -31.58
CA PRO A 52 -22.17 21.85 -31.12
C PRO A 52 -21.82 21.62 -29.65
N LEU A 53 -22.83 21.42 -28.79
CA LEU A 53 -22.62 21.14 -27.37
C LEU A 53 -22.01 19.75 -27.15
N ALA A 54 -22.48 18.74 -27.89
CA ALA A 54 -21.93 17.39 -27.84
C ALA A 54 -20.49 17.34 -28.39
N LEU A 55 -20.20 18.05 -29.48
CA LEU A 55 -18.85 18.19 -30.02
C LEU A 55 -17.94 18.93 -29.05
N PHE A 56 -18.42 20.04 -28.46
CA PHE A 56 -17.68 20.75 -27.43
C PHE A 56 -17.39 19.84 -26.23
N ALA A 57 -18.38 19.10 -25.72
CA ALA A 57 -18.17 18.15 -24.63
C ALA A 57 -17.18 17.06 -25.02
N CYS A 58 -17.28 16.48 -26.22
CA CYS A 58 -16.37 15.45 -26.70
C CYS A 58 -14.93 15.98 -26.83
N LEU A 59 -14.75 17.18 -27.41
CA LEU A 59 -13.43 17.81 -27.55
C LEU A 59 -12.86 18.22 -26.19
N PHE A 60 -13.69 18.81 -25.32
CA PHE A 60 -13.27 19.33 -24.03
C PHE A 60 -12.97 18.21 -23.04
N PHE A 61 -13.78 17.16 -22.97
CA PHE A 61 -13.57 16.03 -22.06
C PHE A 61 -12.69 14.93 -22.67
N GLY A 62 -12.99 14.48 -23.90
CA GLY A 62 -12.21 13.44 -24.58
C GLY A 62 -10.87 13.95 -25.09
N GLY A 63 -10.85 15.14 -25.70
CA GLY A 63 -9.60 15.75 -26.18
C GLY A 63 -8.66 16.13 -25.04
N SER A 64 -9.16 16.62 -23.90
CA SER A 64 -8.30 16.90 -22.75
C SER A 64 -7.69 15.63 -22.15
N TYR A 65 -8.38 14.49 -22.19
CA TYR A 65 -7.82 13.21 -21.75
C TYR A 65 -6.63 12.77 -22.60
N LEU A 66 -6.67 13.01 -23.91
CA LEU A 66 -5.60 12.62 -24.85
C LEU A 66 -4.36 13.52 -24.78
N VAL A 67 -4.52 14.77 -24.33
CA VAL A 67 -3.43 15.76 -24.26
C VAL A 67 -2.92 15.94 -22.82
N ALA A 68 -3.66 15.47 -21.82
CA ALA A 68 -3.22 15.52 -20.43
C ALA A 68 -1.94 14.70 -20.24
N SER A 69 -1.01 15.28 -19.48
CA SER A 69 0.15 14.54 -18.98
C SER A 69 -0.29 13.32 -18.19
N GLU A 70 0.52 12.26 -18.26
CA GLU A 70 0.33 11.13 -17.35
C GLU A 70 0.42 11.64 -15.90
N PRO A 71 -0.40 11.09 -14.99
CA PRO A 71 -0.30 11.43 -13.59
C PRO A 71 1.09 11.07 -13.08
N ASP A 72 1.63 11.92 -12.22
CA ASP A 72 2.85 11.60 -11.49
C ASP A 72 2.50 10.57 -10.41
N VAL A 73 3.31 9.51 -10.34
CA VAL A 73 3.11 8.39 -9.43
C VAL A 73 4.37 8.20 -8.60
N GLU A 74 4.23 8.15 -7.29
CA GLU A 74 5.35 7.97 -6.37
C GLU A 74 5.02 6.90 -5.34
N ALA A 75 5.93 5.94 -5.14
CA ALA A 75 5.75 4.94 -4.11
C ALA A 75 5.78 5.63 -2.74
N GLU A 76 4.83 5.27 -1.89
CA GLU A 76 4.74 5.78 -0.52
C GLU A 76 5.26 4.72 0.46
N GLY A 77 5.73 5.20 1.62
CA GLY A 77 5.81 4.41 2.85
C GLY A 77 6.43 3.01 2.77
N GLY A 78 5.98 2.12 3.64
CA GLY A 78 6.37 0.71 3.72
C GLY A 78 5.51 -0.16 2.81
N ALA A 79 6.13 -0.70 1.76
CA ALA A 79 5.55 -1.83 1.03
C ALA A 79 5.42 -3.05 1.96
N GLY A 80 4.63 -4.05 1.57
CA GLY A 80 4.49 -5.29 2.33
C GLY A 80 4.37 -6.50 1.42
N PHE A 81 4.48 -7.69 1.99
CA PHE A 81 4.24 -8.95 1.28
C PHE A 81 3.01 -9.64 1.85
N ALA A 82 2.25 -10.28 0.97
CA ALA A 82 1.11 -11.12 1.29
C ALA A 82 1.17 -12.42 0.50
N VAL A 83 0.38 -13.42 0.89
CA VAL A 83 0.15 -14.62 0.09
C VAL A 83 -1.31 -14.63 -0.32
N VAL A 84 -1.56 -14.59 -1.63
CA VAL A 84 -2.91 -14.58 -2.22
C VAL A 84 -3.01 -15.75 -3.19
N ASP A 85 -3.93 -16.67 -2.91
CA ASP A 85 -4.11 -17.93 -3.66
C ASP A 85 -2.82 -18.76 -3.78
N GLY A 86 -2.05 -18.82 -2.68
CA GLY A 86 -0.80 -19.58 -2.60
C GLY A 86 0.38 -18.97 -3.36
N ARG A 87 0.22 -17.77 -3.90
CA ARG A 87 1.28 -17.01 -4.58
C ARG A 87 1.61 -15.76 -3.79
N GLU A 88 2.90 -15.41 -3.76
CA GLU A 88 3.35 -14.20 -3.08
C GLU A 88 2.95 -12.97 -3.89
N ALA A 89 2.41 -11.97 -3.18
CA ALA A 89 2.03 -10.69 -3.73
C ALA A 89 2.75 -9.58 -2.97
N LEU A 90 3.23 -8.60 -3.71
CA LEU A 90 3.77 -7.35 -3.19
C LEU A 90 2.64 -6.33 -3.09
N LEU A 91 2.47 -5.77 -1.90
CA LEU A 91 1.54 -4.69 -1.60
C LEU A 91 2.31 -3.36 -1.62
N VAL A 92 1.97 -2.48 -2.56
CA VAL A 92 2.69 -1.22 -2.80
C VAL A 92 1.76 -0.05 -2.56
N PRO A 93 1.92 0.68 -1.44
CA PRO A 93 1.25 1.96 -1.28
C PRO A 93 1.93 2.98 -2.18
N TYR A 94 1.12 3.84 -2.80
CA TYR A 94 1.63 4.89 -3.67
C TYR A 94 0.69 6.09 -3.72
N THR A 95 1.25 7.27 -3.98
CA THR A 95 0.49 8.47 -4.32
C THR A 95 0.41 8.65 -5.81
N ARG A 96 -0.74 9.13 -6.25
CA ARG A 96 -0.99 9.55 -7.63
C ARG A 96 -1.43 10.99 -7.60
N HIS A 97 -0.68 11.86 -8.27
CA HIS A 97 -1.00 13.27 -8.38
C HIS A 97 -1.05 13.73 -9.83
N GLY A 98 -1.96 14.65 -10.12
CA GLY A 98 -2.08 15.28 -11.42
C GLY A 98 -3.39 14.96 -12.15
N PRO A 99 -3.83 15.88 -13.03
CA PRO A 99 -5.11 15.76 -13.68
C PRO A 99 -5.01 14.91 -14.95
N ARG A 100 -5.90 13.92 -15.12
CA ARG A 100 -6.08 13.19 -16.38
C ARG A 100 -7.24 13.78 -17.18
N GLY A 101 -7.09 15.05 -17.55
CA GLY A 101 -8.08 15.81 -18.32
C GLY A 101 -9.05 16.63 -17.47
N MET A 102 -9.92 17.38 -18.14
CA MET A 102 -10.76 18.40 -17.50
C MET A 102 -11.86 17.84 -16.62
N PHE A 103 -12.31 16.61 -16.88
CA PHE A 103 -13.30 15.95 -16.03
C PHE A 103 -12.77 15.75 -14.60
N GLN A 104 -11.54 15.23 -14.48
CA GLN A 104 -10.94 14.98 -13.18
C GLN A 104 -10.76 16.29 -12.40
N LEU A 105 -10.26 17.34 -13.07
CA LEU A 105 -10.11 18.69 -12.48
C LEU A 105 -11.40 19.26 -11.86
N MET A 106 -12.58 18.94 -12.39
CA MET A 106 -13.84 19.50 -11.92
C MET A 106 -14.53 18.66 -10.85
N PHE A 107 -14.31 17.34 -10.83
CA PHE A 107 -15.14 16.42 -10.06
C PHE A 107 -14.39 15.53 -9.09
N GLN A 108 -13.06 15.49 -9.16
CA GLN A 108 -12.26 14.53 -8.41
C GLN A 108 -11.05 15.22 -7.81
N ASP A 109 -10.61 14.70 -6.66
CA ASP A 109 -9.35 15.17 -6.11
C ASP A 109 -8.20 14.79 -7.05
N MET A 110 -7.27 15.73 -7.19
CA MET A 110 -6.05 15.55 -7.95
C MET A 110 -5.03 14.69 -7.19
N PHE A 111 -5.29 14.39 -5.92
CA PHE A 111 -4.43 13.62 -5.04
C PHE A 111 -5.15 12.33 -4.61
N GLN A 112 -4.49 11.20 -4.84
CA GLN A 112 -4.99 9.91 -4.40
C GLN A 112 -3.88 9.14 -3.71
N VAL A 113 -4.22 8.53 -2.57
CA VAL A 113 -3.39 7.48 -1.96
C VAL A 113 -4.02 6.15 -2.31
N ARG A 114 -3.23 5.25 -2.87
CA ARG A 114 -3.68 3.97 -3.40
C ARG A 114 -2.79 2.84 -2.89
N LEU A 115 -3.32 1.62 -2.94
CA LEU A 115 -2.57 0.41 -2.68
C LEU A 115 -2.76 -0.55 -3.85
N ALA A 116 -1.67 -0.97 -4.47
CA ALA A 116 -1.69 -2.00 -5.50
C ALA A 116 -1.16 -3.33 -4.93
N ALA A 117 -1.79 -4.43 -5.31
CA ALA A 117 -1.22 -5.77 -5.13
C ALA A 117 -0.72 -6.32 -6.46
N ARG A 118 0.54 -6.75 -6.50
CA ARG A 118 1.17 -7.35 -7.68
C ARG A 118 1.76 -8.70 -7.37
N ASP A 119 1.61 -9.66 -8.28
CA ASP A 119 2.29 -10.94 -8.18
C ASP A 119 3.81 -10.74 -8.26
N THR A 120 4.58 -11.25 -7.28
CA THR A 120 6.04 -11.03 -7.26
C THR A 120 6.77 -11.83 -8.34
N GLY A 121 6.18 -12.92 -8.83
CA GLY A 121 6.77 -13.77 -9.87
C GLY A 121 6.56 -13.20 -11.28
N THR A 122 5.32 -12.80 -11.59
CA THR A 122 4.94 -12.32 -12.93
C THR A 122 4.97 -10.80 -13.08
N GLY A 123 4.85 -10.05 -11.98
CA GLY A 123 4.67 -8.60 -11.98
C GLY A 123 3.25 -8.15 -12.33
N GLU A 124 2.33 -9.08 -12.57
CA GLU A 124 0.93 -8.77 -12.94
C GLU A 124 0.19 -8.07 -11.79
N LEU A 125 -0.61 -7.07 -12.16
CA LEU A 125 -1.51 -6.37 -11.24
C LEU A 125 -2.69 -7.26 -10.90
N ARG A 126 -2.94 -7.47 -9.60
CA ARG A 126 -4.11 -8.21 -9.12
C ARG A 126 -5.28 -7.29 -8.84
N TRP A 127 -5.03 -6.25 -8.06
CA TRP A 127 -5.99 -5.21 -7.73
C TRP A 127 -5.27 -3.92 -7.38
N ASP A 128 -6.01 -2.82 -7.43
CA ASP A 128 -5.53 -1.47 -7.18
C ASP A 128 -6.65 -0.65 -6.52
N THR A 129 -6.52 -0.45 -5.21
CA THR A 129 -7.56 0.16 -4.39
C THR A 129 -7.20 1.58 -4.00
N GLN A 130 -8.12 2.51 -4.25
CA GLN A 130 -8.01 3.86 -3.69
C GLN A 130 -8.30 3.83 -2.19
N LEU A 131 -7.33 4.27 -1.41
CA LEU A 131 -7.42 4.33 0.05
C LEU A 131 -8.03 5.67 0.49
N SER A 132 -7.53 6.77 -0.07
CA SER A 132 -7.93 8.14 0.25
C SER A 132 -7.96 9.04 -1.00
N ASP A 133 -8.79 10.08 -0.96
CA ASP A 133 -8.88 11.17 -1.92
C ASP A 133 -8.28 12.49 -1.37
N GLY A 134 -7.58 12.48 -0.24
CA GLY A 134 -7.03 13.68 0.37
C GLY A 134 -5.63 14.08 -0.14
N ILE A 135 -5.34 15.39 -0.06
CA ILE A 135 -4.06 16.03 -0.42
C ILE A 135 -2.86 15.49 0.38
N VAL A 136 -3.10 14.96 1.58
CA VAL A 136 -2.05 14.50 2.49
C VAL A 136 -2.41 13.12 3.00
N GLY A 137 -1.62 12.12 2.65
CA GLY A 137 -1.75 10.78 3.20
C GLY A 137 -0.54 9.92 2.91
N ASN A 138 0.22 9.61 3.97
CA ASN A 138 1.16 8.49 3.95
C ASN A 138 0.38 7.19 4.09
N ALA A 139 0.86 6.11 3.48
CA ALA A 139 0.32 4.78 3.67
C ALA A 139 1.46 3.77 3.88
N ASP A 140 1.37 2.99 4.95
CA ASP A 140 2.33 1.95 5.33
C ASP A 140 1.62 0.63 5.50
N VAL A 141 2.03 -0.41 4.77
CA VAL A 141 1.54 -1.77 5.00
C VAL A 141 2.19 -2.30 6.27
N LEU A 142 1.40 -2.44 7.33
CA LEU A 142 1.89 -2.95 8.62
C LEU A 142 2.07 -4.46 8.58
N ALA A 143 1.08 -5.15 8.03
CA ALA A 143 1.01 -6.61 8.01
C ALA A 143 -0.03 -7.10 7.00
N ALA A 144 0.10 -8.37 6.64
CA ALA A 144 -0.91 -9.12 5.90
C ALA A 144 -1.07 -10.51 6.52
N GLY A 145 -2.32 -10.95 6.69
CA GLY A 145 -2.66 -12.32 7.03
C GLY A 145 -2.94 -13.15 5.77
N ALA A 146 -3.79 -14.16 5.90
CA ALA A 146 -4.30 -14.97 4.78
C ALA A 146 -5.48 -14.32 4.04
N ARG A 147 -6.24 -13.45 4.72
CA ARG A 147 -7.46 -12.81 4.23
C ARG A 147 -7.37 -11.30 4.21
N TYR A 148 -6.70 -10.69 5.19
CA TYR A 148 -6.69 -9.23 5.31
C TYR A 148 -5.29 -8.61 5.25
N ALA A 149 -5.20 -7.44 4.63
CA ALA A 149 -4.07 -6.52 4.74
C ALA A 149 -4.43 -5.36 5.68
N TYR A 150 -3.44 -4.91 6.44
CA TYR A 150 -3.57 -3.84 7.43
C TYR A 150 -2.66 -2.69 7.05
N VAL A 151 -3.24 -1.53 6.76
CA VAL A 151 -2.53 -0.36 6.24
C VAL A 151 -2.72 0.81 7.19
N ALA A 152 -1.62 1.30 7.75
CA ALA A 152 -1.61 2.53 8.53
C ALA A 152 -1.60 3.73 7.59
N MET A 153 -2.46 4.70 7.86
CA MET A 153 -2.56 5.95 7.12
C MET A 153 -2.66 7.15 8.05
N ASP A 154 -2.51 8.34 7.48
CA ASP A 154 -2.79 9.61 8.16
C ASP A 154 -4.27 9.73 8.57
N SER A 155 -5.18 9.01 7.93
CA SER A 155 -6.59 8.91 8.33
C SER A 155 -6.87 7.85 9.39
N GLY A 156 -5.88 7.02 9.77
CA GLY A 156 -6.03 5.89 10.69
C GLY A 156 -5.70 4.55 10.04
N LEU A 157 -6.21 3.45 10.61
CA LEU A 157 -6.01 2.10 10.07
C LEU A 157 -7.08 1.75 9.03
N VAL A 158 -6.65 1.18 7.90
CA VAL A 158 -7.52 0.58 6.88
C VAL A 158 -7.27 -0.92 6.85
N VAL A 159 -8.35 -1.70 6.82
CA VAL A 159 -8.34 -3.16 6.64
C VAL A 159 -8.91 -3.49 5.27
N LEU A 160 -8.15 -4.22 4.46
CA LEU A 160 -8.49 -4.57 3.08
C LEU A 160 -8.62 -6.08 2.93
N ASP A 161 -9.57 -6.55 2.13
CA ASP A 161 -9.62 -7.95 1.69
C ASP A 161 -8.52 -8.21 0.66
N LEU A 162 -7.70 -9.23 0.89
CA LEU A 162 -6.57 -9.56 0.03
C LEU A 162 -7.00 -10.16 -1.31
N ALA A 163 -8.21 -10.71 -1.42
CA ALA A 163 -8.67 -11.37 -2.64
C ALA A 163 -8.94 -10.35 -3.75
N ASP A 164 -9.59 -9.23 -3.43
CA ASP A 164 -10.05 -8.23 -4.40
C ASP A 164 -9.62 -6.79 -4.06
N GLY A 165 -8.97 -6.57 -2.92
CA GLY A 165 -8.56 -5.25 -2.46
C GLY A 165 -9.68 -4.43 -1.82
N ALA A 166 -10.88 -4.98 -1.58
CA ALA A 166 -12.01 -4.20 -1.05
C ALA A 166 -11.75 -3.70 0.37
N LYS A 167 -12.16 -2.46 0.68
CA LYS A 167 -12.12 -1.91 2.04
C LYS A 167 -13.16 -2.61 2.92
N VAL A 168 -12.68 -3.34 3.93
CA VAL A 168 -13.50 -4.09 4.90
C VAL A 168 -13.89 -3.22 6.09
N ALA A 169 -12.92 -2.48 6.63
CA ALA A 169 -13.13 -1.57 7.75
C ALA A 169 -12.05 -0.46 7.73
N GLU A 170 -12.38 0.71 8.30
CA GLU A 170 -11.49 1.86 8.36
C GLU A 170 -11.77 2.70 9.61
N GLY A 171 -10.72 3.12 10.32
CA GLY A 171 -10.79 4.03 11.48
C GLY A 171 -11.81 3.58 12.53
N ALA A 172 -12.77 4.44 12.86
CA ALA A 172 -13.85 4.15 13.81
C ALA A 172 -14.80 3.02 13.35
N GLY A 173 -14.80 2.66 12.06
CA GLY A 173 -15.57 1.55 11.52
C GLY A 173 -15.00 0.17 11.87
N ILE A 174 -13.75 0.11 12.39
CA ILE A 174 -13.18 -1.11 12.93
C ILE A 174 -13.83 -1.39 14.30
N GLU A 175 -14.54 -2.51 14.38
CA GLU A 175 -15.25 -2.91 15.60
C GLU A 175 -14.28 -2.95 16.78
N GLY A 176 -14.64 -2.34 17.91
CA GLY A 176 -13.81 -2.30 19.12
C GLY A 176 -12.86 -1.10 19.24
N LEU A 177 -12.51 -0.40 18.15
CA LEU A 177 -11.73 0.85 18.25
C LEU A 177 -12.60 2.06 18.68
N GLY A 178 -13.83 2.12 18.16
CA GLY A 178 -14.78 3.19 18.47
C GLY A 178 -14.29 4.58 18.06
N SER A 179 -14.86 5.63 18.67
CA SER A 179 -14.54 7.03 18.35
C SER A 179 -13.20 7.50 18.92
N SER A 180 -12.52 6.67 19.73
CA SER A 180 -11.22 6.97 20.31
C SER A 180 -10.04 6.56 19.41
N TYR A 181 -10.27 6.09 18.19
CA TYR A 181 -9.16 5.78 17.28
C TYR A 181 -8.34 7.04 16.97
N ILE A 182 -7.04 6.86 16.69
CA ILE A 182 -6.16 7.96 16.30
C ILE A 182 -5.96 7.91 14.78
N ALA A 183 -6.28 9.00 14.10
CA ALA A 183 -5.97 9.19 12.69
C ALA A 183 -4.50 9.62 12.52
N ALA A 184 -3.58 8.66 12.71
CA ALA A 184 -2.15 8.86 12.44
C ALA A 184 -1.41 7.52 12.31
N PRO A 185 -0.42 7.37 11.42
CA PRO A 185 0.26 6.09 11.19
C PRO A 185 1.05 5.61 12.41
N TRP A 186 1.56 6.56 13.21
CA TRP A 186 2.37 6.26 14.39
C TRP A 186 1.58 5.55 15.51
N ALA A 187 0.25 5.58 15.47
CA ALA A 187 -0.61 4.93 16.45
C ALA A 187 -0.82 3.42 16.18
N TYR A 188 -0.18 2.86 15.16
CA TYR A 188 -0.36 1.47 14.73
C TYR A 188 0.99 0.79 14.47
N ARG A 189 1.17 -0.44 14.96
CA ARG A 189 2.37 -1.26 14.73
C ARG A 189 2.01 -2.73 14.57
N PHE A 190 2.91 -3.50 13.99
CA PHE A 190 2.79 -4.95 13.90
C PHE A 190 3.59 -5.63 15.01
N ASP A 191 2.92 -6.46 15.79
CA ASP A 191 3.50 -7.38 16.77
C ASP A 191 3.69 -8.73 16.08
N ALA A 192 4.90 -8.94 15.55
CA ALA A 192 5.25 -10.13 14.77
C ALA A 192 5.19 -11.42 15.60
N ASP A 193 5.62 -11.36 16.86
CA ASP A 193 5.67 -12.51 17.77
C ASP A 193 4.28 -13.08 18.04
N ASN A 194 3.28 -12.20 18.16
CA ASN A 194 1.89 -12.59 18.42
C ASN A 194 1.00 -12.50 17.17
N ARG A 195 1.57 -12.17 16.00
CA ARG A 195 0.87 -12.02 14.71
C ARG A 195 -0.41 -11.18 14.81
N ARG A 196 -0.27 -9.93 15.24
CA ARG A 196 -1.40 -9.00 15.42
C ARG A 196 -0.97 -7.56 15.19
N VAL A 197 -1.91 -6.70 14.81
CA VAL A 197 -1.71 -5.26 14.79
C VAL A 197 -2.02 -4.71 16.19
N VAL A 198 -1.14 -3.89 16.72
CA VAL A 198 -1.31 -3.19 18.00
C VAL A 198 -1.59 -1.73 17.70
N THR A 199 -2.54 -1.15 18.44
CA THR A 199 -2.94 0.24 18.25
C THR A 199 -3.20 0.95 19.57
N MET A 200 -3.00 2.26 19.59
CA MET A 200 -3.31 3.12 20.73
C MET A 200 -4.45 4.08 20.39
N GLY A 201 -5.47 4.12 21.25
CA GLY A 201 -6.54 5.12 21.19
C GLY A 201 -6.14 6.47 21.79
N GLY A 202 -6.90 7.52 21.50
CA GLY A 202 -6.69 8.88 22.01
C GLY A 202 -6.84 9.03 23.53
N ASP A 203 -7.37 8.00 24.20
CA ASP A 203 -7.40 7.90 25.66
C ASP A 203 -6.23 7.09 26.24
N GLY A 204 -5.27 6.71 25.40
CA GLY A 204 -4.08 5.94 25.77
C GLY A 204 -4.33 4.44 25.93
N ARG A 205 -5.55 3.94 25.71
CA ARG A 205 -5.80 2.49 25.77
C ARG A 205 -5.18 1.79 24.57
N VAL A 206 -4.44 0.72 24.84
CA VAL A 206 -3.87 -0.15 23.80
C VAL A 206 -4.89 -1.24 23.45
N SER A 207 -5.10 -1.44 22.16
CA SER A 207 -5.92 -2.51 21.60
C SER A 207 -5.12 -3.35 20.62
N THR A 208 -5.58 -4.57 20.36
CA THR A 208 -4.98 -5.48 19.39
C THR A 208 -6.00 -5.99 18.41
N ILE A 209 -5.58 -6.18 17.17
CA ILE A 209 -6.36 -6.78 16.08
C ILE A 209 -5.58 -7.99 15.60
N ALA A 210 -6.10 -9.19 15.86
CA ALA A 210 -5.48 -10.41 15.35
C ALA A 210 -5.48 -10.39 13.80
N LEU A 211 -4.44 -10.91 13.17
CA LEU A 211 -4.45 -11.05 11.71
C LEU A 211 -5.67 -11.85 11.25
N ASP A 212 -6.21 -11.48 10.09
CA ASP A 212 -7.42 -12.03 9.48
C ASP A 212 -8.72 -11.77 10.25
N THR A 213 -8.69 -10.77 11.14
CA THR A 213 -9.89 -10.21 11.79
C THR A 213 -9.99 -8.70 11.54
N ALA A 214 -11.20 -8.15 11.59
CA ALA A 214 -11.46 -6.71 11.50
C ALA A 214 -12.01 -6.16 12.83
N THR A 215 -11.74 -6.85 13.94
CA THR A 215 -12.24 -6.53 15.28
C THR A 215 -11.07 -6.34 16.22
N ALA A 216 -11.00 -5.16 16.83
CA ALA A 216 -10.06 -4.83 17.88
C ALA A 216 -10.57 -5.30 19.24
N THR A 217 -9.65 -5.80 20.05
CA THR A 217 -9.89 -6.19 21.43
C THR A 217 -8.92 -5.45 22.36
N PRO A 218 -9.32 -5.09 23.60
CA PRO A 218 -8.39 -4.50 24.55
C PRO A 218 -7.15 -5.38 24.75
N ALA A 219 -5.97 -4.77 24.73
CA ALA A 219 -4.73 -5.50 24.97
C ALA A 219 -4.64 -5.94 26.45
N ASP A 220 -3.97 -7.07 26.70
CA ASP A 220 -3.63 -7.47 28.05
C ASP A 220 -2.59 -6.49 28.68
N PRO A 221 -2.43 -6.49 30.01
CA PRO A 221 -1.51 -5.57 30.69
C PRO A 221 -0.04 -5.69 30.25
N ALA A 222 0.42 -6.90 29.90
CA ALA A 222 1.81 -7.11 29.49
C ALA A 222 2.05 -6.52 28.09
N THR A 223 1.14 -6.75 27.16
CA THR A 223 1.14 -6.13 25.83
C THR A 223 1.06 -4.60 25.93
N THR A 224 0.16 -4.08 26.77
CA THR A 224 0.04 -2.63 26.99
C THR A 224 1.36 -2.03 27.49
N ALA A 225 2.00 -2.65 28.49
CA ALA A 225 3.27 -2.17 29.02
C ALA A 225 4.41 -2.22 28.00
N ALA A 226 4.46 -3.27 27.16
CA ALA A 226 5.49 -3.43 26.14
C ALA A 226 5.41 -2.37 25.03
N TRP A 227 4.18 -1.96 24.66
CA TRP A 227 3.92 -1.12 23.49
C TRP A 227 3.69 0.37 23.79
N ALA A 228 3.43 0.75 25.05
CA ALA A 228 3.09 2.13 25.43
C ALA A 228 4.11 3.19 24.97
N GLY A 229 5.40 2.86 24.88
CA GLY A 229 6.45 3.78 24.37
C GLY A 229 6.66 3.72 22.85
N GLN A 230 6.31 2.60 22.22
CA GLN A 230 6.56 2.34 20.79
C GLN A 230 5.47 2.90 19.89
N LEU A 231 4.24 3.03 20.40
CA LEU A 231 3.10 3.65 19.73
C LEU A 231 3.13 5.17 19.92
N SER A 232 4.22 5.81 19.53
CA SER A 232 4.42 7.26 19.69
C SER A 232 4.89 7.92 18.41
N GLU A 233 4.58 9.20 18.26
CA GLU A 233 5.03 10.02 17.13
C GLU A 233 6.57 10.01 17.00
N SER A 234 7.28 10.03 18.12
CA SER A 234 8.76 9.99 18.13
C SER A 234 9.31 8.68 17.58
N ALA A 235 8.70 7.54 17.94
CA ALA A 235 9.13 6.22 17.48
C ALA A 235 8.88 6.00 15.97
N ALA A 236 7.92 6.70 15.37
CA ALA A 236 7.63 6.58 13.93
C ALA A 236 8.73 7.16 13.02
N ARG A 237 9.62 8.00 13.55
CA ARG A 237 10.62 8.72 12.75
C ARG A 237 11.81 7.86 12.33
N GLU A 238 11.97 6.66 12.87
CA GLU A 238 13.26 5.98 12.94
C GLU A 238 13.63 5.07 11.76
N VAL A 239 12.68 4.57 10.95
CA VAL A 239 12.99 3.63 9.86
C VAL A 239 12.86 4.31 8.51
N ARG A 240 13.87 5.10 8.14
CA ARG A 240 14.01 5.61 6.78
C ARG A 240 15.07 4.84 6.02
N THR A 241 14.71 4.41 4.82
CA THR A 241 15.70 3.93 3.87
C THR A 241 16.61 5.07 3.48
N SER A 242 17.91 4.81 3.48
CA SER A 242 18.91 5.79 3.09
C SER A 242 20.03 5.14 2.32
N THR A 243 20.91 5.97 1.78
CA THR A 243 22.15 5.50 1.18
C THR A 243 23.32 5.82 2.10
N ARG A 244 24.17 4.84 2.35
CA ARG A 244 25.38 5.02 3.17
C ARG A 244 26.58 4.33 2.53
N PRO A 245 27.81 4.77 2.84
CA PRO A 245 29.00 4.05 2.40
C PRO A 245 29.21 2.72 3.13
N GLN A 246 28.43 2.43 4.18
CA GLN A 246 28.59 1.24 5.02
C GLN A 246 27.22 0.72 5.49
N ALA A 247 27.10 -0.59 5.59
CA ALA A 247 25.90 -1.29 6.02
C ALA A 247 26.23 -2.58 6.77
N GLU A 248 25.35 -3.00 7.67
CA GLU A 248 25.44 -4.27 8.41
C GLU A 248 24.76 -5.41 7.64
N TYR A 249 25.31 -6.62 7.76
CA TYR A 249 24.72 -7.86 7.24
C TYR A 249 25.11 -9.03 8.16
N ALA A 250 24.54 -10.21 7.93
CA ALA A 250 24.75 -11.37 8.83
C ALA A 250 26.23 -11.76 9.03
N GLY A 251 27.09 -11.51 8.04
CA GLY A 251 28.53 -11.80 8.09
C GLY A 251 29.42 -10.65 8.58
N GLY A 252 28.86 -9.56 9.11
CA GLY A 252 29.60 -8.38 9.57
C GLY A 252 29.11 -7.10 8.90
N GLN A 253 30.02 -6.37 8.23
CA GLN A 253 29.70 -5.12 7.53
C GLN A 253 30.14 -5.16 6.07
N VAL A 254 29.44 -4.41 5.22
CA VAL A 254 29.81 -4.15 3.83
C VAL A 254 30.10 -2.67 3.70
N GLU A 255 31.19 -2.33 3.01
CA GLU A 255 31.68 -0.97 2.83
C GLU A 255 31.95 -0.67 1.35
N LEU A 256 31.62 0.55 0.94
CA LEU A 256 32.09 1.17 -0.28
C LEU A 256 33.41 1.87 0.02
N VAL A 257 34.50 1.36 -0.56
CA VAL A 257 35.85 1.86 -0.35
C VAL A 257 36.35 2.50 -1.63
N ALA A 258 36.83 3.74 -1.54
CA ALA A 258 37.46 4.41 -2.66
C ALA A 258 38.63 3.57 -3.20
N ARG A 259 38.82 3.56 -4.52
CA ARG A 259 39.90 2.79 -5.13
C ARG A 259 41.27 3.31 -4.69
N GLY A 260 42.17 2.40 -4.33
CA GLY A 260 43.51 2.72 -3.83
C GLY A 260 44.49 3.19 -4.91
N ASP A 261 44.18 2.98 -6.19
CA ASP A 261 45.03 3.36 -7.33
C ASP A 261 44.84 4.81 -7.79
N GLY A 262 44.05 5.60 -7.04
CA GLY A 262 43.68 6.96 -7.41
C GLY A 262 42.64 7.05 -8.53
N GLY A 263 42.14 5.91 -9.01
CA GLY A 263 41.03 5.87 -9.97
C GLY A 263 39.71 6.33 -9.35
N PRO A 264 38.80 6.94 -10.13
CA PRO A 264 37.50 7.35 -9.62
C PRO A 264 36.61 6.14 -9.30
N GLY A 265 35.77 6.29 -8.27
CA GLY A 265 34.75 5.33 -7.89
C GLY A 265 35.08 4.52 -6.63
N HIS A 266 34.18 3.61 -6.29
CA HIS A 266 34.23 2.79 -5.07
C HIS A 266 34.13 1.31 -5.43
N THR A 267 34.75 0.46 -4.62
CA THR A 267 34.64 -1.00 -4.66
C THR A 267 34.00 -1.50 -3.38
N LEU A 268 33.40 -2.68 -3.41
CA LEU A 268 32.80 -3.28 -2.22
C LEU A 268 33.82 -4.10 -1.45
N VAL A 269 33.84 -3.91 -0.13
CA VAL A 269 34.67 -4.65 0.82
C VAL A 269 33.78 -5.18 1.94
N LYS A 270 33.94 -6.45 2.30
CA LYS A 270 33.39 -7.03 3.52
C LYS A 270 34.36 -6.77 4.66
N ARG A 271 33.82 -6.35 5.80
CA ARG A 271 34.52 -6.31 7.08
C ARG A 271 33.90 -7.36 8.00
N ALA A 272 34.69 -8.35 8.38
CA ALA A 272 34.28 -9.35 9.36
C ALA A 272 34.23 -8.73 10.78
N PRO A 273 33.56 -9.37 11.75
CA PRO A 273 33.46 -8.85 13.13
C PRO A 273 34.80 -8.66 13.85
N ASP A 274 35.84 -9.40 13.45
CA ASP A 274 37.23 -9.27 13.94
C ASP A 274 37.98 -8.08 13.32
N GLY A 275 37.39 -7.41 12.33
CA GLY A 275 37.96 -6.29 11.61
C GLY A 275 38.65 -6.65 10.30
N ASP A 276 38.77 -7.94 9.96
CA ASP A 276 39.39 -8.37 8.70
C ASP A 276 38.60 -7.87 7.49
N ARG A 277 39.33 -7.34 6.50
CA ARG A 277 38.75 -6.73 5.31
C ARG A 277 39.04 -7.59 4.09
N THR A 278 37.99 -7.99 3.38
CA THR A 278 38.10 -8.79 2.15
C THR A 278 37.36 -8.08 1.04
N ALA A 279 38.04 -7.87 -0.10
CA ALA A 279 37.38 -7.35 -1.29
C ALA A 279 36.26 -8.31 -1.72
N VAL A 280 35.08 -7.76 -2.01
CA VAL A 280 33.92 -8.56 -2.45
C VAL A 280 34.07 -8.93 -3.93
N GLY A 281 34.66 -8.05 -4.73
CA GLY A 281 34.99 -8.25 -6.14
C GLY A 281 35.70 -7.03 -6.71
N ASP A 282 35.75 -6.93 -8.04
CA ASP A 282 36.42 -5.86 -8.79
C ASP A 282 35.46 -4.85 -9.42
N ALA A 283 34.15 -5.00 -9.21
CA ALA A 283 33.14 -4.06 -9.68
C ALA A 283 33.37 -2.65 -9.09
N VAL A 284 33.36 -1.64 -9.96
CA VAL A 284 33.59 -0.23 -9.60
C VAL A 284 32.30 0.57 -9.79
N PHE A 285 31.89 1.27 -8.73
CA PHE A 285 30.67 2.06 -8.69
C PHE A 285 30.98 3.56 -8.56
N GLN A 286 30.37 4.37 -9.43
CA GLN A 286 30.59 5.82 -9.45
C GLN A 286 29.54 6.54 -8.59
N GLN A 287 29.97 7.44 -7.70
CA GLN A 287 29.07 8.16 -6.77
C GLN A 287 28.07 7.23 -6.05
N ALA A 288 28.62 6.14 -5.52
CA ALA A 288 27.84 5.01 -5.04
C ALA A 288 27.37 5.18 -3.60
N GLY A 289 26.25 4.52 -3.27
CA GLY A 289 25.77 4.34 -1.91
C GLY A 289 25.10 2.97 -1.75
N LEU A 290 25.33 2.33 -0.60
CA LEU A 290 24.62 1.12 -0.21
C LEU A 290 23.21 1.51 0.23
N VAL A 291 22.22 0.81 -0.29
CA VAL A 291 20.83 0.97 0.12
C VAL A 291 20.63 0.24 1.44
N ILE A 292 20.17 0.95 2.48
CA ILE A 292 20.02 0.39 3.83
C ILE A 292 18.65 0.69 4.43
N SER A 293 18.20 -0.19 5.32
CA SER A 293 17.05 0.03 6.22
C SER A 293 17.54 0.03 7.66
N GLY A 294 17.48 1.19 8.32
CA GLY A 294 18.18 1.39 9.60
C GLY A 294 19.70 1.30 9.41
N THR A 295 20.31 0.22 9.90
CA THR A 295 21.72 -0.14 9.65
C THR A 295 21.90 -1.32 8.70
N ALA A 296 20.82 -2.07 8.43
CA ALA A 296 20.88 -3.32 7.68
C ALA A 296 20.94 -3.06 6.17
N LEU A 297 21.79 -3.82 5.49
CA LEU A 297 21.94 -3.79 4.04
C LEU A 297 20.71 -4.39 3.34
N ALA A 298 20.16 -3.66 2.37
CA ALA A 298 19.09 -4.16 1.52
C ALA A 298 19.59 -5.30 0.62
N GLY A 299 18.88 -6.43 0.63
CA GLY A 299 19.27 -7.66 -0.07
C GLY A 299 20.15 -8.60 0.74
N ALA A 300 20.52 -8.27 1.99
CA ALA A 300 21.39 -9.10 2.82
C ALA A 300 20.86 -10.53 3.02
N GLY A 301 19.53 -10.70 3.12
CA GLY A 301 18.89 -12.00 3.29
C GLY A 301 19.05 -12.95 2.09
N SER A 302 19.39 -12.43 0.91
CA SER A 302 19.68 -13.20 -0.31
C SER A 302 21.18 -13.19 -0.67
N GLU A 303 22.05 -12.80 0.26
CA GLU A 303 23.48 -12.59 0.03
C GLU A 303 23.78 -11.60 -1.12
N GLN A 304 22.91 -10.61 -1.31
CA GLN A 304 23.06 -9.54 -2.27
C GLN A 304 23.26 -8.20 -1.58
N ALA A 305 23.91 -7.25 -2.26
CA ALA A 305 23.94 -5.85 -1.90
C ALA A 305 23.22 -5.03 -2.97
N LEU A 306 22.23 -4.23 -2.57
CA LEU A 306 21.70 -3.19 -3.44
C LEU A 306 22.58 -1.94 -3.35
N VAL A 307 23.16 -1.56 -4.50
CA VAL A 307 24.04 -0.40 -4.65
C VAL A 307 23.41 0.57 -5.63
N VAL A 308 23.12 1.79 -5.17
CA VAL A 308 22.77 2.88 -6.09
C VAL A 308 24.04 3.60 -6.52
N HIS A 309 24.17 3.86 -7.82
CA HIS A 309 25.35 4.52 -8.38
C HIS A 309 25.00 5.27 -9.68
N ASN A 310 25.92 6.09 -10.17
CA ASN A 310 25.83 6.64 -11.51
C ASN A 310 26.27 5.60 -12.54
N ARG A 311 25.70 5.65 -13.74
CA ARG A 311 26.03 4.74 -14.85
C ARG A 311 27.50 4.84 -15.25
N GLY A 312 28.10 6.02 -15.14
CA GLY A 312 29.52 6.22 -15.42
C GLY A 312 30.07 7.50 -14.79
N VAL A 313 31.38 7.71 -14.96
CA VAL A 313 32.07 8.92 -14.44
C VAL A 313 31.49 10.20 -15.07
N ASN A 314 31.14 10.14 -16.35
CA ASN A 314 30.60 11.26 -17.13
C ASN A 314 29.11 11.09 -17.48
N ASP A 315 28.43 10.07 -16.92
CA ASP A 315 27.00 9.84 -17.12
C ASP A 315 26.31 9.84 -15.75
N PRO A 316 25.64 10.95 -15.37
CA PRO A 316 25.00 11.08 -14.07
C PRO A 316 23.71 10.25 -13.96
N ALA A 317 23.26 9.57 -15.02
CA ALA A 317 22.09 8.71 -14.97
C ALA A 317 22.24 7.66 -13.87
N ARG A 318 21.26 7.59 -12.97
CA ARG A 318 21.32 6.73 -11.80
C ARG A 318 20.89 5.31 -12.15
N GLN A 319 21.50 4.36 -11.45
CA GLN A 319 21.26 2.93 -11.58
C GLN A 319 21.19 2.31 -10.19
N LEU A 320 20.36 1.29 -10.05
CA LEU A 320 20.34 0.39 -8.91
C LEU A 320 20.85 -0.97 -9.37
N SER A 321 21.92 -1.43 -8.75
CA SER A 321 22.56 -2.71 -9.06
C SER A 321 22.46 -3.67 -7.89
N ALA A 322 22.16 -4.93 -8.19
CA ALA A 322 22.31 -6.04 -7.26
C ALA A 322 23.71 -6.65 -7.42
N VAL A 323 24.43 -6.79 -6.31
CA VAL A 323 25.80 -7.32 -6.29
C VAL A 323 25.87 -8.52 -5.38
N SER A 324 26.31 -9.65 -5.92
CA SER A 324 26.51 -10.87 -5.14
C SER A 324 27.61 -10.63 -4.11
N LEU A 325 27.29 -10.77 -2.83
CA LEU A 325 28.29 -10.66 -1.77
C LEU A 325 29.30 -11.81 -1.81
N ALA A 326 28.93 -12.97 -2.36
CA ALA A 326 29.83 -14.12 -2.49
C ALA A 326 30.90 -13.92 -3.58
N THR A 327 30.55 -13.26 -4.69
CA THR A 327 31.41 -13.20 -5.89
C THR A 327 31.81 -11.78 -6.30
N GLY A 328 31.13 -10.76 -5.78
CA GLY A 328 31.25 -9.36 -6.18
C GLY A 328 30.82 -9.04 -7.59
N LYS A 329 30.22 -10.01 -8.29
CA LYS A 329 29.62 -9.78 -9.60
C LYS A 329 28.32 -9.02 -9.45
N VAL A 330 28.13 -8.03 -10.32
CA VAL A 330 26.83 -7.39 -10.54
C VAL A 330 25.93 -8.42 -11.23
N THR A 331 24.87 -8.85 -10.56
CA THR A 331 23.95 -9.88 -11.07
C THR A 331 22.85 -9.27 -11.94
N ALA A 332 22.43 -8.05 -11.61
CA ALA A 332 21.44 -7.29 -12.36
C ALA A 332 21.55 -5.80 -12.08
N THR A 333 21.11 -4.98 -13.04
CA THR A 333 21.08 -3.51 -12.93
C THR A 333 19.80 -2.99 -13.57
N ILE A 334 19.12 -2.08 -12.88
CA ILE A 334 17.96 -1.35 -13.42
C ILE A 334 18.25 0.16 -13.42
N PRO A 335 17.74 0.92 -14.40
CA PRO A 335 17.77 2.38 -14.34
C PRO A 335 16.85 2.86 -13.22
N VAL A 336 17.26 3.92 -12.51
CA VAL A 336 16.41 4.62 -11.54
C VAL A 336 16.52 6.12 -11.80
N ASP A 337 15.42 6.83 -11.63
CA ASP A 337 15.30 8.26 -11.88
C ASP A 337 15.66 9.12 -10.65
N ARG A 338 15.48 8.56 -9.45
CA ARG A 338 15.69 9.24 -8.18
C ARG A 338 16.59 8.44 -7.23
N SER A 339 17.09 9.15 -6.21
CA SER A 339 17.81 8.58 -5.06
C SER A 339 16.97 8.55 -3.78
N SER A 340 15.69 8.95 -3.85
CA SER A 340 14.73 8.71 -2.78
C SER A 340 14.27 7.27 -2.86
N PHE A 341 14.23 6.63 -1.70
CA PHE A 341 13.87 5.24 -1.55
C PHE A 341 12.77 5.12 -0.51
N THR A 342 11.78 4.29 -0.76
CA THR A 342 10.81 3.91 0.27
C THR A 342 11.40 2.89 1.24
N ALA A 343 10.67 2.52 2.29
CA ALA A 343 11.13 1.52 3.25
C ALA A 343 11.46 0.18 2.56
N VAL A 344 12.63 -0.39 2.86
CA VAL A 344 13.02 -1.71 2.35
C VAL A 344 12.27 -2.78 3.11
N VAL A 345 11.61 -3.67 2.38
CA VAL A 345 10.95 -4.84 2.96
C VAL A 345 11.49 -6.12 2.35
N THR A 346 11.60 -7.17 3.16
CA THR A 346 12.07 -8.49 2.72
C THR A 346 11.06 -9.54 3.12
N SER A 347 10.63 -10.35 2.16
CA SER A 347 9.69 -11.43 2.39
C SER A 347 10.38 -12.61 3.08
N PRO A 348 9.62 -13.53 3.71
CA PRO A 348 10.17 -14.77 4.25
C PRO A 348 10.88 -15.65 3.22
N GLN A 349 10.57 -15.48 1.92
CA GLN A 349 11.21 -16.19 0.81
C GLN A 349 12.53 -15.53 0.37
N GLY A 350 12.93 -14.42 1.01
CA GLY A 350 14.15 -13.68 0.70
C GLY A 350 13.99 -12.70 -0.47
N VAL A 351 12.76 -12.41 -0.90
CA VAL A 351 12.50 -11.36 -1.91
C VAL A 351 12.57 -10.00 -1.23
N THR A 352 13.45 -9.12 -1.68
CA THR A 352 13.56 -7.75 -1.17
C THR A 352 12.88 -6.78 -2.13
N ALA A 353 12.02 -5.89 -1.62
CA ALA A 353 11.36 -4.85 -2.41
C ALA A 353 11.67 -3.45 -1.84
N ILE A 354 11.79 -2.49 -2.75
CA ILE A 354 12.08 -1.08 -2.44
C ILE A 354 11.49 -0.17 -3.51
N GLY A 355 10.68 0.80 -3.11
CA GLY A 355 10.14 1.82 -4.02
C GLY A 355 11.23 2.81 -4.43
N VAL A 356 11.33 3.08 -5.73
CA VAL A 356 12.28 4.03 -6.32
C VAL A 356 11.56 4.80 -7.44
N GLY A 357 11.11 6.02 -7.14
CA GLY A 357 10.31 6.81 -8.08
C GLY A 357 9.00 6.10 -8.44
N PRO A 358 8.68 5.88 -9.73
CA PRO A 358 7.43 5.25 -10.19
C PRO A 358 7.51 3.71 -10.29
N VAL A 359 8.59 3.09 -9.80
CA VAL A 359 8.76 1.63 -9.84
C VAL A 359 9.11 1.07 -8.47
N VAL A 360 8.74 -0.17 -8.22
CA VAL A 360 9.31 -0.95 -7.11
C VAL A 360 10.38 -1.86 -7.68
N ALA A 361 11.60 -1.71 -7.18
CA ALA A 361 12.67 -2.64 -7.47
C ALA A 361 12.49 -3.89 -6.61
N VAL A 362 12.38 -5.05 -7.25
CA VAL A 362 12.20 -6.35 -6.61
C VAL A 362 13.45 -7.19 -6.87
N LEU A 363 14.18 -7.49 -5.81
CA LEU A 363 15.36 -8.34 -5.79
C LEU A 363 14.96 -9.75 -5.34
N HIS A 364 15.14 -10.72 -6.23
CA HIS A 364 14.90 -12.12 -5.93
C HIS A 364 16.13 -12.78 -5.28
N PRO A 365 15.95 -13.92 -4.58
CA PRO A 365 17.04 -14.67 -3.96
C PRO A 365 18.13 -15.13 -4.94
N ASP A 366 17.79 -15.31 -6.21
CA ASP A 366 18.72 -15.71 -7.27
C ASP A 366 19.58 -14.54 -7.81
N GLY A 367 19.41 -13.34 -7.26
CA GLY A 367 20.12 -12.13 -7.68
C GLY A 367 19.47 -11.40 -8.87
N ARG A 368 18.33 -11.87 -9.38
CA ARG A 368 17.55 -11.15 -10.39
C ARG A 368 16.93 -9.90 -9.78
N LEU A 369 17.11 -8.75 -10.44
CA LEU A 369 16.52 -7.47 -10.06
C LEU A 369 15.55 -7.02 -11.16
N THR A 370 14.29 -6.84 -10.81
CA THR A 370 13.23 -6.39 -11.74
C THR A 370 12.62 -5.08 -11.28
N ALA A 371 12.35 -4.18 -12.22
CA ALA A 371 11.56 -2.97 -11.98
C ALA A 371 10.09 -3.27 -12.24
N VAL A 372 9.26 -3.17 -11.21
CA VAL A 372 7.82 -3.39 -11.29
C VAL A 372 7.13 -2.03 -11.27
N PRO A 373 6.56 -1.56 -12.40
CA PRO A 373 5.83 -0.30 -12.40
C PRO A 373 4.54 -0.40 -11.59
N PHE A 374 4.09 0.69 -11.01
CA PHE A 374 2.76 0.82 -10.39
C PHE A 374 2.07 2.10 -10.86
N GLY A 375 0.79 2.28 -10.51
CA GLY A 375 0.00 3.42 -10.99
C GLY A 375 -0.38 3.35 -12.47
N SER A 376 -0.22 2.20 -13.12
CA SER A 376 -0.74 1.96 -14.48
C SER A 376 -2.26 1.82 -14.51
N ALA A 377 -2.95 1.74 -13.37
CA ALA A 377 -4.40 1.83 -13.38
C ALA A 377 -4.83 3.29 -13.60
N ASP A 378 -5.84 3.50 -14.46
CA ASP A 378 -6.51 4.78 -14.57
C ASP A 378 -7.30 5.09 -13.28
N PHE A 379 -7.91 6.27 -13.24
CA PHE A 379 -8.69 6.69 -12.08
C PHE A 379 -9.81 5.68 -11.72
N PHE A 380 -10.37 5.01 -12.72
CA PHE A 380 -11.46 4.06 -12.60
C PHE A 380 -10.98 2.63 -12.30
N GLY A 381 -9.67 2.42 -12.15
CA GLY A 381 -9.09 1.10 -11.91
C GLY A 381 -8.88 0.27 -13.18
N ASN A 382 -9.07 0.84 -14.37
CA ASN A 382 -8.79 0.13 -15.62
C ASN A 382 -7.28 0.14 -15.90
N PRO A 383 -6.70 -0.96 -16.39
CA PRO A 383 -5.31 -0.95 -16.85
C PRO A 383 -5.15 0.04 -18.02
N SER A 384 -4.13 0.91 -17.95
CA SER A 384 -3.74 1.86 -18.99
C SER A 384 -3.07 1.20 -20.18
#